data_AF-A0AA43HLT7-F1
#
_entry.id   AF-A0AA43HLT7-F1
#
_cell.length_a   1.000
_cell.length_b   1.000
_cell.length_c   1.000
_cell.angle_alpha   90.00
_cell.angle_beta   90.00
_cell.angle_gamma   90.00
#
_symmetry.space_group_name_H-M   'P 1'
#
loop_
_entity.id
_entity.type
_entity.pdbx_description
1 polymer ?
#
loop_
_entity_poly.entity_id
_entity_poly.type
_entity_poly.pdbx_seq_one_letter_code
_entity_poly.pdbx_strand_id
1 'polypeptide(L)'
;MLSLVFTLLASLASPLDAKAGNERWTQAGSDITLRYDGEENGRYRNVSVMRHGKLVRRIELSERSYSLFEHDADPATSPDGRYVLVTDVESGEVASPDGDRFMHEVPYCGFMNTRSGCMVTRQTGQFCGGSFNDIGNWASPGLPPVTLTEEGATAEDYASGHRSPSDAPDGSLDNLLRCDPPGPRNRGHYKKLIDAGIFDVTPSQRQALYGG
;
A
#
# COMPACT_ATOMS: atom_id res chain seq x y z
N MET A 1 -33.64 51.92 -32.35
CA MET A 1 -33.43 51.93 -30.90
C MET A 1 -34.06 50.67 -30.32
N LEU A 2 -33.25 49.71 -29.86
CA LEU A 2 -33.58 48.73 -28.82
C LEU A 2 -32.27 48.02 -28.47
N SER A 3 -31.64 48.42 -27.36
CA SER A 3 -30.37 47.84 -26.89
C SER A 3 -30.69 46.76 -25.86
N LEU A 4 -30.39 45.50 -26.18
CA LEU A 4 -30.47 44.40 -25.23
C LEU A 4 -29.33 44.51 -24.21
N VAL A 5 -29.67 44.47 -22.94
CA VAL A 5 -28.75 44.29 -21.82
C VAL A 5 -28.49 42.79 -21.67
N PHE A 6 -27.26 42.34 -21.93
CA PHE A 6 -26.80 41.01 -21.54
C PHE A 6 -26.01 41.14 -20.22
N THR A 7 -26.62 40.68 -19.13
CA THR A 7 -25.95 40.52 -17.84
C THR A 7 -25.09 39.26 -17.90
N LEU A 8 -23.76 39.42 -17.99
CA LEU A 8 -22.82 38.31 -17.79
C LEU A 8 -22.66 38.10 -16.28
N LEU A 9 -23.24 37.03 -15.77
CA LEU A 9 -22.88 36.46 -14.46
C LEU A 9 -21.51 35.80 -14.60
N ALA A 10 -20.46 36.50 -14.14
CA ALA A 10 -19.16 35.87 -13.94
C ALA A 10 -19.28 34.92 -12.74
N SER A 11 -19.39 33.61 -13.01
CA SER A 11 -19.18 32.60 -11.99
C SER A 11 -17.72 32.65 -11.56
N LEU A 12 -17.46 33.20 -10.37
CA LEU A 12 -16.22 32.98 -9.64
C LEU A 12 -16.14 31.49 -9.32
N ALA A 13 -15.52 30.72 -10.21
CA ALA A 13 -14.94 29.44 -9.84
C ALA A 13 -13.77 29.78 -8.93
N SER A 14 -13.99 29.71 -7.62
CA SER A 14 -12.90 29.73 -6.65
C SER A 14 -11.93 28.63 -7.04
N PRO A 15 -10.61 28.91 -7.13
CA PRO A 15 -9.65 27.83 -7.24
C PRO A 15 -9.84 26.97 -5.99
N LEU A 16 -10.02 25.66 -6.15
CA LEU A 16 -9.70 24.76 -5.05
C LEU A 16 -8.26 25.08 -4.70
N ASP A 17 -8.06 25.68 -3.53
CA ASP A 17 -6.77 25.79 -2.89
C ASP A 17 -6.24 24.37 -2.66
N ALA A 18 -5.55 23.84 -3.68
CA ALA A 18 -4.63 22.73 -3.49
C ALA A 18 -3.55 23.24 -2.54
N LYS A 19 -3.70 22.89 -1.27
CA LYS A 19 -2.75 23.22 -0.21
C LYS A 19 -1.40 22.59 -0.59
N ALA A 20 -0.52 23.38 -1.19
CA ALA A 20 0.86 23.03 -1.39
C ALA A 20 1.54 22.90 -0.01
N GLY A 21 2.23 21.78 0.21
CA GLY A 21 3.09 21.58 1.38
C GLY A 21 2.62 20.43 2.25
N ASN A 22 3.39 19.33 2.17
CA ASN A 22 3.58 18.24 3.13
C ASN A 22 3.96 16.92 2.43
N GLU A 23 4.22 16.94 1.12
CA GLU A 23 4.86 15.78 0.47
C GLU A 23 6.29 15.60 1.00
N ARG A 24 6.67 14.35 1.30
CA ARG A 24 8.06 13.97 1.59
C ARG A 24 8.59 13.05 0.52
N TRP A 25 9.85 13.28 0.18
CA TRP A 25 10.56 12.49 -0.81
C TRP A 25 11.81 11.91 -0.16
N THR A 26 12.03 10.61 -0.36
CA THR A 26 13.24 9.92 0.10
C THR A 26 13.85 9.12 -1.04
N GLN A 27 15.18 9.17 -1.15
CA GLN A 27 15.94 8.26 -2.01
C GLN A 27 16.23 6.97 -1.26
N ALA A 28 16.00 5.83 -1.92
CA ALA A 28 16.22 4.50 -1.39
C ALA A 28 17.22 3.78 -2.31
N GLY A 29 18.43 3.55 -1.83
CA GLY A 29 19.52 3.07 -2.69
C GLY A 29 19.82 4.03 -3.85
N SER A 30 20.11 3.50 -5.04
CA SER A 30 20.62 4.29 -6.18
C SER A 30 19.55 4.73 -7.19
N ASP A 31 18.42 4.03 -7.26
CA ASP A 31 17.45 4.16 -8.34
C ASP A 31 15.99 4.14 -7.88
N ILE A 32 15.73 3.98 -6.58
CA ILE A 32 14.38 3.95 -6.02
C ILE A 32 14.12 5.24 -5.26
N THR A 33 12.91 5.77 -5.40
CA THR A 33 12.46 6.94 -4.67
C THR A 33 11.11 6.61 -4.05
N LEU A 34 10.88 7.07 -2.82
CA LEU A 34 9.59 7.02 -2.15
C LEU A 34 9.04 8.44 -2.04
N ARG A 35 7.75 8.60 -2.38
CA ARG A 35 6.99 9.82 -2.15
C ARG A 35 5.87 9.55 -1.18
N TYR A 36 5.84 10.28 -0.08
CA TYR A 36 4.79 10.25 0.92
C TYR A 36 3.94 11.51 0.78
N ASP A 37 2.62 11.38 0.82
CA ASP A 37 1.69 12.49 0.76
C ASP A 37 0.37 12.18 1.47
N GLY A 38 -0.48 13.20 1.64
CA GLY A 38 -1.68 13.09 2.48
C GLY A 38 -1.31 12.96 3.96
N GLU A 39 -0.54 13.92 4.48
CA GLU A 39 -0.10 13.89 5.87
C GLU A 39 -1.29 14.00 6.84
N GLU A 40 -1.32 13.11 7.82
CA GLU A 40 -2.27 13.04 8.92
C GLU A 40 -1.49 12.70 10.21
N ASN A 41 -1.53 13.62 11.19
CA ASN A 41 -0.88 13.45 12.49
C ASN A 41 0.62 13.05 12.41
N GLY A 42 1.36 13.60 11.43
CA GLY A 42 2.79 13.34 11.23
C GLY A 42 3.11 12.03 10.48
N ARG A 43 2.09 11.27 10.07
CA ARG A 43 2.19 10.10 9.18
C ARG A 43 1.42 10.36 7.89
N TYR A 44 1.37 9.42 6.95
CA TYR A 44 0.91 9.68 5.58
C TYR A 44 -0.11 8.66 5.11
N ARG A 45 -1.16 9.12 4.42
CA ARG A 45 -2.17 8.23 3.82
C ARG A 45 -1.66 7.51 2.58
N ASN A 46 -0.69 8.11 1.89
CA ASN A 46 -0.24 7.62 0.61
C ASN A 46 1.27 7.45 0.57
N VAL A 47 1.71 6.39 -0.10
CA VAL A 47 3.12 6.20 -0.49
C VAL A 47 3.19 5.80 -1.96
N SER A 48 4.10 6.42 -2.69
CA SER A 48 4.41 6.10 -4.08
C SER A 48 5.84 5.59 -4.15
N VAL A 49 6.03 4.40 -4.70
CA VAL A 49 7.35 3.83 -4.97
C VAL A 49 7.64 4.02 -6.45
N MET A 50 8.78 4.63 -6.75
CA MET A 50 9.25 4.88 -8.12
C MET A 50 10.62 4.23 -8.31
N ARG A 51 10.88 3.75 -9.52
CA ARG A 51 12.18 3.20 -9.91
C ARG A 51 12.63 3.84 -11.21
N HIS A 52 13.85 4.38 -11.23
CA HIS A 52 14.37 5.21 -12.34
C HIS A 52 13.40 6.33 -12.74
N GLY A 53 12.77 6.98 -11.74
CA GLY A 53 11.80 8.05 -11.94
C GLY A 53 10.43 7.61 -12.51
N LYS A 54 10.21 6.31 -12.73
CA LYS A 54 8.91 5.77 -13.17
C LYS A 54 8.13 5.22 -11.98
N LEU A 55 6.86 5.56 -11.89
CA LEU A 55 5.96 5.03 -10.87
C LEU A 55 5.85 3.50 -11.02
N VAL A 56 6.21 2.78 -9.96
CA VAL A 56 6.02 1.32 -9.84
C VAL A 56 4.62 1.06 -9.27
N ARG A 57 4.34 1.67 -8.12
CA ARG A 57 3.04 1.59 -7.45
C ARG A 57 2.82 2.81 -6.57
N ARG A 58 1.57 3.25 -6.53
CA ARG A 58 1.06 4.15 -5.49
C ARG A 58 0.10 3.35 -4.63
N ILE A 59 0.29 3.38 -3.32
CA ILE A 59 -0.65 2.84 -2.35
C ILE A 59 -1.37 4.03 -1.73
N GLU A 60 -2.70 4.00 -1.82
CA GLU A 60 -3.59 4.96 -1.18
C GLU A 60 -4.42 4.18 -0.16
N LEU A 61 -4.23 4.48 1.12
CA LEU A 61 -4.98 3.82 2.17
C LEU A 61 -6.42 4.34 2.17
N SER A 62 -7.38 3.43 2.33
CA SER A 62 -8.79 3.79 2.44
C SER A 62 -9.03 4.62 3.70
N GLU A 63 -10.10 5.42 3.72
CA GLU A 63 -10.51 6.16 4.93
C GLU A 63 -10.84 5.24 6.11
N ARG A 64 -11.15 3.96 5.85
CA ARG A 64 -11.40 2.93 6.85
C ARG A 64 -10.12 2.30 7.39
N SER A 65 -8.99 2.52 6.73
CA SER A 65 -7.71 1.94 7.14
C SER A 65 -7.25 2.56 8.46
N TYR A 66 -6.95 1.68 9.41
CA TYR A 66 -6.29 2.03 10.66
C TYR A 66 -4.78 2.28 10.49
N SER A 67 -4.24 2.02 9.30
CA SER A 67 -2.84 2.25 8.97
C SER A 67 -2.59 3.68 8.49
N LEU A 68 -1.40 4.19 8.82
CA LEU A 68 -0.78 5.35 8.19
C LEU A 68 0.70 5.05 7.93
N PHE A 69 1.22 5.42 6.76
CA PHE A 69 2.63 5.25 6.42
C PHE A 69 3.52 6.17 7.25
N GLU A 70 4.64 5.64 7.71
CA GLU A 70 5.66 6.42 8.39
C GLU A 70 6.74 6.83 7.40
N HIS A 71 7.17 8.10 7.47
CA HIS A 71 8.26 8.58 6.62
C HIS A 71 9.58 8.02 7.11
N ASP A 72 10.21 7.19 6.28
CA ASP A 72 11.58 6.74 6.48
C ASP A 72 12.52 7.62 5.63
N ALA A 73 13.55 8.17 6.27
CA ALA A 73 14.56 9.00 5.62
C ALA A 73 15.68 8.17 4.97
N ASP A 74 15.83 6.90 5.36
CA ASP A 74 16.82 5.96 4.80
C ASP A 74 16.23 4.53 4.73
N PRO A 75 15.19 4.32 3.90
CA PRO A 75 14.51 3.04 3.81
C PRO A 75 15.44 1.94 3.29
N ALA A 76 15.47 0.84 4.03
CA ALA A 76 16.26 -0.32 3.66
C ALA A 76 15.88 -0.83 2.27
N THR A 77 16.88 -1.03 1.43
CA THR A 77 16.73 -1.52 0.05
C THR A 77 17.64 -2.74 -0.12
N SER A 78 17.14 -3.78 -0.80
CA SER A 78 17.97 -4.95 -1.06
C SER A 78 19.17 -4.58 -1.95
N PRO A 79 20.34 -5.26 -1.85
CA PRO A 79 21.54 -4.90 -2.61
C PRO A 79 21.34 -4.88 -4.14
N ASP A 80 20.42 -5.70 -4.64
CA ASP A 80 20.03 -5.77 -6.05
C ASP A 80 18.87 -4.83 -6.44
N GLY A 81 18.39 -4.02 -5.51
CA GLY A 81 17.28 -3.09 -5.66
C GLY A 81 15.93 -3.76 -5.93
N ARG A 82 15.80 -5.08 -5.73
CA ARG A 82 14.53 -5.80 -5.95
C ARG A 82 13.47 -5.49 -4.90
N TYR A 83 13.86 -5.18 -3.68
CA TYR A 83 12.95 -4.91 -2.57
C TYR A 83 13.27 -3.58 -1.91
N VAL A 84 12.23 -2.87 -1.51
CA VAL A 84 12.34 -1.67 -0.67
C VAL A 84 11.37 -1.77 0.51
N LEU A 85 11.84 -1.31 1.66
CA LEU A 85 11.05 -1.24 2.89
C LEU A 85 10.06 -0.08 2.81
N VAL A 86 8.82 -0.34 3.22
CA VAL A 86 7.77 0.64 3.42
C VAL A 86 7.17 0.38 4.79
N THR A 87 7.23 1.35 5.69
CA THR A 87 6.74 1.24 7.06
C THR A 87 5.38 1.90 7.21
N ASP A 88 4.51 1.28 8.00
CA ASP A 88 3.22 1.82 8.37
C ASP A 88 2.90 1.50 9.82
N VAL A 89 2.11 2.35 10.47
CA VAL A 89 1.65 2.15 11.84
C VAL A 89 0.14 1.98 11.80
N GLU A 90 -0.33 0.88 12.37
CA GLU A 90 -1.73 0.60 12.56
C GLU A 90 -2.16 1.02 13.97
N SER A 91 -3.15 1.91 14.08
CA SER A 91 -3.58 2.48 15.36
C SER A 91 -5.05 2.16 15.63
N GLY A 92 -5.36 1.68 16.84
CA GLY A 92 -6.74 1.38 17.23
C GLY A 92 -6.94 1.32 18.74
N GLU A 93 -8.19 1.40 19.19
CA GLU A 93 -8.53 1.29 20.61
C GLU A 93 -8.66 -0.18 21.03
N VAL A 94 -7.94 -0.57 22.08
CA VAL A 94 -8.05 -1.88 22.70
C VAL A 94 -8.65 -1.74 24.10
N ALA A 95 -9.46 -2.72 24.50
CA ALA A 95 -10.03 -2.79 25.84
C ALA A 95 -9.14 -3.64 26.74
N SER A 96 -8.80 -3.11 27.91
CA SER A 96 -8.25 -3.86 29.05
C SER A 96 -9.29 -4.86 29.57
N PRO A 97 -8.87 -5.98 30.19
CA PRO A 97 -9.76 -6.86 30.94
C PRO A 97 -10.64 -6.13 31.98
N ASP A 98 -10.15 -5.00 32.51
CA ASP A 98 -10.85 -4.18 33.50
C ASP A 98 -11.84 -3.17 32.88
N GLY A 99 -11.95 -3.13 31.55
CA GLY A 99 -12.89 -2.28 30.81
C GLY A 99 -12.33 -0.93 30.35
N ASP A 100 -11.12 -0.55 30.77
CA ASP A 100 -10.44 0.65 30.28
C ASP A 100 -10.10 0.52 28.80
N ARG A 101 -10.28 1.60 28.03
CA ARG A 101 -9.93 1.65 26.60
C ARG A 101 -8.70 2.53 26.42
N PHE A 102 -7.71 2.04 25.68
CA PHE A 102 -6.51 2.79 25.39
C PHE A 102 -6.13 2.65 23.92
N MET A 103 -5.49 3.69 23.38
CA MET A 103 -4.94 3.66 22.04
C MET A 103 -3.74 2.71 22.02
N HIS A 104 -3.73 1.80 21.07
CA HIS A 104 -2.64 0.88 20.81
C HIS A 104 -2.18 1.07 19.37
N GLU A 105 -0.86 1.13 19.20
CA GLU A 105 -0.23 1.25 17.90
C GLU A 105 0.69 0.06 17.66
N VAL A 106 0.60 -0.50 16.46
CA VAL A 106 1.48 -1.59 16.01
C VAL A 106 2.23 -1.12 14.78
N PRO A 107 3.57 -0.98 14.85
CA PRO A 107 4.38 -0.66 13.69
C PRO A 107 4.57 -1.91 12.82
N TYR A 108 4.47 -1.74 11.52
CA TYR A 108 4.70 -2.77 10.53
C TYR A 108 5.77 -2.34 9.52
N CYS A 109 6.48 -3.33 9.00
CA CYS A 109 7.43 -3.19 7.92
C CYS A 109 7.00 -4.08 6.75
N GLY A 110 6.60 -3.43 5.66
CA GLY A 110 6.26 -4.04 4.38
C GLY A 110 7.44 -4.06 3.43
N PHE A 111 7.62 -5.16 2.70
CA PHE A 111 8.64 -5.26 1.66
C PHE A 111 7.95 -5.23 0.30
N MET A 112 8.20 -4.18 -0.47
CA MET A 112 7.66 -4.04 -1.81
C MET A 112 8.67 -4.50 -2.85
N ASN A 113 8.26 -5.41 -3.72
CA ASN A 113 8.99 -5.74 -4.94
C ASN A 113 8.95 -4.52 -5.90
N THR A 114 10.11 -3.97 -6.22
CA THR A 114 10.24 -2.73 -6.99
C THR A 114 10.02 -2.91 -8.50
N ARG A 115 9.78 -4.13 -8.95
CA ARG A 115 9.42 -4.45 -10.34
C ARG A 115 7.91 -4.60 -10.51
N SER A 116 7.27 -5.39 -9.66
CA SER A 116 5.83 -5.66 -9.75
C SER A 116 4.98 -4.67 -8.96
N GLY A 117 5.54 -4.05 -7.92
CA GLY A 117 4.80 -3.28 -6.92
C GLY A 117 4.09 -4.15 -5.87
N CYS A 118 4.25 -5.47 -5.91
CA CYS A 118 3.69 -6.38 -4.90
C CYS A 118 4.36 -6.12 -3.54
N MET A 119 3.56 -5.92 -2.49
CA MET A 119 4.03 -6.03 -1.12
C MET A 119 4.05 -7.52 -0.76
N VAL A 120 5.24 -8.13 -0.82
CA VAL A 120 5.40 -9.60 -0.71
C VAL A 120 5.24 -10.08 0.72
N THR A 121 5.57 -9.24 1.70
CA THR A 121 5.38 -9.52 3.11
C THR A 121 5.24 -8.22 3.90
N ARG A 122 4.42 -8.25 4.95
CA ARG A 122 4.28 -7.21 5.97
C ARG A 122 4.44 -7.88 7.32
N GLN A 123 5.42 -7.42 8.11
CA GLN A 123 5.82 -8.02 9.38
C GLN A 123 5.81 -6.96 10.49
N THR A 124 5.94 -7.37 11.75
CA THR A 124 5.98 -6.47 12.91
C THR A 124 7.04 -6.89 13.92
N GLY A 125 7.24 -6.08 14.95
CA GLY A 125 8.10 -6.37 16.09
C GLY A 125 9.58 -6.50 15.70
N GLN A 126 10.26 -7.47 16.32
CA GLN A 126 11.70 -7.69 16.17
C GLN A 126 12.15 -7.89 14.72
N PHE A 127 11.27 -8.40 13.85
CA PHE A 127 11.56 -8.54 12.43
C PHE A 127 11.90 -7.19 11.78
N CYS A 128 11.21 -6.12 12.15
CA CYS A 128 11.37 -4.80 11.52
C CYS A 128 12.68 -4.10 11.91
N GLY A 129 13.37 -4.53 12.97
CA GLY A 129 14.69 -4.02 13.34
C GLY A 129 15.85 -4.66 12.56
N GLY A 130 15.58 -5.28 11.41
CA GLY A 130 16.58 -5.95 10.60
C GLY A 130 17.26 -5.06 9.56
N SER A 131 18.12 -5.68 8.77
CA SER A 131 18.77 -5.09 7.62
C SER A 131 19.05 -6.14 6.56
N PHE A 132 19.25 -5.72 5.31
CA PHE A 132 19.72 -6.64 4.28
C PHE A 132 21.20 -6.97 4.47
N ASN A 133 21.56 -8.24 4.31
CA ASN A 133 22.96 -8.67 4.20
C ASN A 133 23.46 -8.63 2.74
N ASP A 134 24.75 -8.91 2.54
CA ASP A 134 25.41 -8.81 1.23
C ASP A 134 24.82 -9.71 0.13
N ILE A 135 24.15 -10.81 0.50
CA ILE A 135 23.50 -11.73 -0.43
C ILE A 135 22.00 -11.45 -0.61
N GLY A 136 21.49 -10.37 0.01
CA GLY A 136 20.12 -9.89 -0.14
C GLY A 136 19.08 -10.55 0.76
N ASN A 137 19.49 -11.29 1.80
CA ASN A 137 18.58 -11.80 2.81
C ASN A 137 18.32 -10.73 3.88
N TRP A 138 17.10 -10.68 4.39
CA TRP A 138 16.74 -9.85 5.54
C TRP A 138 17.19 -10.54 6.83
N ALA A 139 18.07 -9.88 7.59
CA ALA A 139 18.59 -10.37 8.85
C ALA A 139 18.14 -9.45 9.99
N SER A 140 17.37 -9.98 10.92
CA SER A 140 16.95 -9.28 12.14
C SER A 140 17.68 -9.86 13.35
N PRO A 141 17.96 -9.07 14.40
CA PRO A 141 18.53 -9.58 15.63
C PRO A 141 17.74 -10.79 16.12
N GLY A 142 18.39 -11.86 16.58
CA GLY A 142 17.74 -13.02 17.20
C GLY A 142 16.84 -13.88 16.30
N LEU A 143 16.75 -13.59 14.99
CA LEU A 143 15.99 -14.40 14.02
C LEU A 143 16.92 -14.93 12.92
N PRO A 144 16.67 -16.14 12.38
CA PRO A 144 17.36 -16.61 11.20
C PRO A 144 17.14 -15.67 10.01
N PRO A 145 18.17 -15.41 9.17
CA PRO A 145 17.99 -14.60 7.96
C PRO A 145 16.95 -15.21 7.02
N VAL A 146 16.11 -14.35 6.44
CA VAL A 146 15.04 -14.75 5.53
C VAL A 146 15.34 -14.27 4.12
N THR A 147 15.24 -15.18 3.15
CA THR A 147 15.20 -14.80 1.73
C THR A 147 13.80 -14.32 1.40
N LEU A 148 13.68 -13.05 1.00
CA LEU A 148 12.40 -12.53 0.54
C LEU A 148 12.05 -13.16 -0.81
N THR A 149 10.94 -13.90 -0.83
CA THR A 149 10.41 -14.52 -2.06
C THR A 149 9.65 -13.49 -2.88
N GLU A 150 9.67 -13.66 -4.20
CA GLU A 150 8.79 -12.88 -5.08
C GLU A 150 7.31 -13.28 -4.93
N GLU A 151 7.06 -14.44 -4.31
CA GLU A 151 5.72 -14.94 -4.02
C GLU A 151 5.11 -14.12 -2.88
N GLY A 152 4.26 -13.15 -3.25
CA GLY A 152 3.34 -12.49 -2.34
C GLY A 152 2.05 -13.30 -2.17
N ALA A 153 0.99 -12.63 -1.69
CA ALA A 153 -0.32 -13.27 -1.55
C ALA A 153 -0.88 -13.74 -2.90
N THR A 154 -1.47 -14.93 -2.93
CA THR A 154 -2.11 -15.51 -4.13
C THR A 154 -3.63 -15.44 -4.06
N ALA A 155 -4.31 -15.48 -5.21
CA ALA A 155 -5.77 -15.53 -5.23
C ALA A 155 -6.29 -16.82 -4.58
N GLU A 156 -5.51 -17.89 -4.64
CA GLU A 156 -5.80 -19.15 -3.97
C GLU A 156 -5.81 -19.00 -2.44
N ASP A 157 -4.84 -18.29 -1.85
CA ASP A 157 -4.76 -18.08 -0.40
C ASP A 157 -6.07 -17.47 0.15
N TYR A 158 -6.61 -16.47 -0.54
CA TYR A 158 -7.88 -15.86 -0.17
C TYR A 158 -9.08 -16.78 -0.47
N ALA A 159 -9.07 -17.46 -1.63
CA ALA A 159 -10.20 -18.30 -2.05
C ALA A 159 -10.34 -19.57 -1.20
N SER A 160 -9.26 -20.00 -0.56
CA SER A 160 -9.20 -21.13 0.37
C SER A 160 -9.34 -20.72 1.84
N GLY A 161 -9.37 -19.42 2.14
CA GLY A 161 -9.51 -18.90 3.50
C GLY A 161 -8.21 -18.91 4.32
N HIS A 162 -7.05 -19.21 3.72
CA HIS A 162 -5.76 -19.07 4.40
C HIS A 162 -5.39 -17.60 4.66
N ARG A 163 -5.96 -16.68 3.88
CA ARG A 163 -5.87 -15.23 4.09
C ARG A 163 -7.26 -14.60 4.07
N SER A 164 -7.40 -13.49 4.79
CA SER A 164 -8.60 -12.65 4.79
C SER A 164 -8.28 -11.26 4.24
N PRO A 165 -9.21 -10.63 3.51
CA PRO A 165 -9.06 -9.26 3.03
C PRO A 165 -8.99 -8.29 4.21
N SER A 166 -8.29 -7.17 4.04
CA SER A 166 -8.26 -6.08 5.01
C SER A 166 -8.01 -4.73 4.33
N ASP A 167 -8.22 -3.64 5.07
CA ASP A 167 -7.86 -2.28 4.65
C ASP A 167 -6.34 -2.00 4.85
N ALA A 168 -5.54 -2.99 5.22
CA ALA A 168 -4.08 -2.89 5.31
C ALA A 168 -3.44 -2.97 3.91
N PRO A 169 -2.25 -2.38 3.69
CA PRO A 169 -1.61 -2.33 2.37
C PRO A 169 -1.48 -3.68 1.66
N ASP A 170 -1.08 -4.73 2.40
CA ASP A 170 -0.82 -6.07 1.89
C ASP A 170 -2.08 -6.94 1.76
N GLY A 171 -3.14 -6.61 2.51
CA GLY A 171 -4.43 -7.31 2.52
C GLY A 171 -5.42 -6.85 1.45
N SER A 172 -5.05 -5.86 0.64
CA SER A 172 -5.92 -5.23 -0.37
C SER A 172 -6.00 -6.00 -1.68
N LEU A 173 -7.11 -5.82 -2.42
CA LEU A 173 -7.24 -6.35 -3.79
C LEU A 173 -6.15 -5.79 -4.72
N ASP A 174 -5.79 -4.51 -4.58
CA ASP A 174 -4.72 -3.90 -5.37
C ASP A 174 -3.38 -4.62 -5.13
N ASN A 175 -3.07 -5.00 -3.89
CA ASN A 175 -1.87 -5.78 -3.62
C ASN A 175 -1.94 -7.16 -4.28
N LEU A 176 -3.07 -7.85 -4.14
CA LEU A 176 -3.28 -9.16 -4.74
C LEU A 176 -3.09 -9.13 -6.28
N LEU A 177 -3.63 -8.13 -6.96
CA LEU A 177 -3.48 -7.99 -8.43
C LEU A 177 -2.03 -7.73 -8.87
N ARG A 178 -1.19 -7.22 -7.97
CA ARG A 178 0.26 -7.01 -8.21
C ARG A 178 1.07 -8.26 -7.90
N CYS A 179 0.68 -9.01 -6.87
CA CYS A 179 1.36 -10.20 -6.39
C CYS A 179 1.04 -11.45 -7.22
N ASP A 180 -0.23 -11.62 -7.60
CA ASP A 180 -0.72 -12.76 -8.38
C ASP A 180 -1.61 -12.29 -9.54
N PRO A 181 -1.05 -11.61 -10.56
CA PRO A 181 -1.83 -11.04 -11.66
C PRO A 181 -2.78 -12.05 -12.32
N PRO A 182 -4.01 -11.66 -12.69
CA PRO A 182 -4.97 -12.58 -13.29
C PRO A 182 -4.45 -13.24 -14.57
N GLY A 183 -4.58 -14.57 -14.64
CA GLY A 183 -4.16 -15.38 -15.77
C GLY A 183 -4.86 -16.74 -15.78
N PRO A 184 -4.58 -17.60 -16.77
CA PRO A 184 -5.29 -18.87 -16.94
C PRO A 184 -5.24 -19.80 -15.72
N ARG A 185 -4.15 -19.75 -14.94
CA ARG A 185 -3.92 -20.61 -13.78
C ARG A 185 -4.72 -20.19 -12.54
N ASN A 186 -4.95 -18.90 -12.33
CA ASN A 186 -5.57 -18.37 -11.10
C ASN A 186 -6.96 -17.74 -11.32
N ARG A 187 -7.44 -17.63 -12.57
CA ARG A 187 -8.76 -17.05 -12.90
C ARG A 187 -9.91 -17.72 -12.14
N GLY A 188 -9.84 -19.03 -11.92
CA GLY A 188 -10.84 -19.75 -11.13
C GLY A 188 -10.92 -19.28 -9.68
N HIS A 189 -9.79 -18.93 -9.07
CA HIS A 189 -9.75 -18.38 -7.72
C HIS A 189 -10.30 -16.96 -7.70
N TYR A 190 -9.89 -16.08 -8.62
CA TYR A 190 -10.46 -14.74 -8.76
C TYR A 190 -11.98 -14.75 -8.92
N LYS A 191 -12.53 -15.65 -9.75
CA LYS A 191 -13.98 -15.81 -9.89
C LYS A 191 -14.65 -16.15 -8.55
N LYS A 192 -14.08 -17.08 -7.78
CA LYS A 192 -14.59 -17.43 -6.44
C LYS A 192 -14.58 -16.21 -5.50
N LEU A 193 -13.49 -15.44 -5.49
CA LEU A 193 -13.37 -14.25 -4.64
C LEU A 193 -14.47 -13.22 -4.93
N ILE A 194 -14.75 -13.00 -6.22
CA ILE A 194 -15.74 -12.01 -6.64
C ILE A 194 -17.17 -12.51 -6.43
N ASP A 195 -17.44 -13.77 -6.77
CA ASP A 195 -18.76 -14.39 -6.58
C ASP A 195 -19.13 -14.45 -5.08
N ALA A 196 -18.14 -14.63 -4.20
CA ALA A 196 -18.32 -14.63 -2.74
C ALA A 196 -18.31 -13.24 -2.10
N GLY A 197 -18.01 -12.17 -2.86
CA GLY A 197 -17.92 -10.81 -2.32
C GLY A 197 -16.80 -10.61 -1.31
N ILE A 198 -15.70 -11.37 -1.42
CA ILE A 198 -14.55 -11.26 -0.51
C ILE A 198 -13.85 -9.91 -0.68
N PHE A 199 -13.76 -9.42 -1.92
CA PHE A 199 -13.24 -8.10 -2.21
C PHE A 199 -14.31 -7.22 -2.84
N ASP A 200 -14.34 -5.96 -2.45
CA ASP A 200 -15.08 -4.92 -3.15
C ASP A 200 -14.44 -4.69 -4.52
N VAL A 201 -15.17 -5.05 -5.58
CA VAL A 201 -14.73 -4.86 -6.97
C VAL A 201 -15.65 -3.90 -7.70
N THR A 202 -15.06 -2.95 -8.40
CA THR A 202 -15.79 -2.10 -9.35
C THR A 202 -16.34 -2.94 -10.52
N PRO A 203 -17.39 -2.47 -11.22
CA PRO A 203 -17.91 -3.16 -12.39
C PRO A 203 -16.85 -3.41 -13.48
N SER A 204 -15.92 -2.46 -13.69
CA SER A 204 -14.83 -2.59 -14.67
C SER A 204 -13.81 -3.64 -14.25
N GLN A 205 -13.40 -3.68 -12.97
CA GLN A 205 -12.53 -4.73 -12.44
C GLN A 205 -13.20 -6.10 -12.54
N ARG A 206 -14.48 -6.19 -12.21
CA ARG A 206 -15.27 -7.42 -12.38
C ARG A 206 -15.23 -7.87 -13.84
N GLN A 207 -15.50 -7.00 -14.81
CA GLN A 207 -15.43 -7.38 -16.23
C GLN A 207 -14.04 -7.87 -16.65
N ALA A 208 -12.97 -7.18 -16.23
CA ALA A 208 -11.60 -7.59 -16.53
C ALA A 208 -11.24 -8.97 -15.95
N LEU A 209 -11.69 -9.26 -14.73
CA LEU A 209 -11.41 -10.53 -14.04
C LEU A 209 -12.22 -11.71 -14.56
N TYR A 210 -13.43 -11.46 -15.07
CA TYR A 210 -14.25 -12.49 -15.71
C TYR A 210 -13.88 -12.71 -17.19
N GLY A 211 -12.94 -11.95 -17.74
CA GLY A 211 -12.51 -11.99 -19.14
C GLY A 211 -13.52 -11.32 -20.06
N GLY A 212 -13.08 -10.23 -20.71
CA GLY A 212 -13.72 -9.73 -21.93
C GLY A 212 -13.46 -10.65 -23.11
#